data_AF-A0A914B257-F1
#
_entry.id   AF-A0A914B257-F1
#
_cell.length_a   1.000
_cell.length_b   1.000
_cell.length_c   1.000
_cell.angle_alpha   90.00
_cell.angle_beta   90.00
_cell.angle_gamma   90.00
#
_symmetry.space_group_name_H-M   'P 1'
#
loop_
_entity.id
_entity.type
_entity.pdbx_description
1 polymer ?
#
loop_
_entity_poly.entity_id
_entity_poly.type
_entity_poly.pdbx_seq_one_letter_code
_entity_poly.pdbx_strand_id
1 'polypeptide(L)'
;MIQLRYRICNPADSAVGHIVNPRHWLFLLMSLVFYLGQLFISKIVFLQKAPEQEGQSRFICFRETVFGLDNRRVFHVTLYFLLFLNFLLGLLSCFLRIGKALVIGAIYIGRIDRCVMMRGWELWDRGYGAYMGFLQLEVAHTHPVLITFCHFLQQKSLESDPSSRISTTNEFISNVNAQVESGSFLQSSKVRGHYPGARTYRQLSRRMRNKWLVALTLTRNPTLVAERKGALNRTRTVSSISDNAI
;
A
#
# COMPACT_ATOMS: atom_id res chain seq x y z
N MET A 1 -54.70 -13.46 -42.44
CA MET A 1 -54.13 -12.52 -41.46
C MET A 1 -54.23 -13.17 -40.07
N ILE A 2 -53.29 -14.05 -39.71
CA ILE A 2 -53.28 -14.72 -38.40
C ILE A 2 -51.84 -14.63 -37.88
N GLN A 3 -51.63 -13.71 -36.95
CA GLN A 3 -50.36 -13.52 -36.24
C GLN A 3 -50.31 -14.53 -35.08
N LEU A 4 -49.61 -15.66 -35.27
CA LEU A 4 -49.27 -16.58 -34.18
C LEU A 4 -48.04 -16.04 -33.44
N ARG A 5 -48.33 -15.40 -32.30
CA ARG A 5 -47.36 -14.82 -31.37
C ARG A 5 -46.58 -15.95 -30.68
N TYR A 6 -45.34 -16.18 -31.10
CA TYR A 6 -44.38 -17.02 -30.36
C TYR A 6 -44.11 -16.37 -28.98
N ARG A 7 -44.58 -17.01 -27.91
CA ARG A 7 -44.22 -16.64 -26.53
C ARG A 7 -42.90 -17.33 -26.20
N ILE A 8 -41.80 -16.61 -26.36
CA ILE A 8 -40.47 -17.03 -25.90
C ILE A 8 -40.53 -17.13 -24.38
N CYS A 9 -40.57 -18.36 -23.86
CA CYS A 9 -40.46 -18.62 -22.43
C CYS A 9 -38.99 -18.46 -22.05
N ASN A 10 -38.65 -17.35 -21.39
CA ASN A 10 -37.30 -17.06 -20.96
C ASN A 10 -37.00 -17.90 -19.70
N PRO A 11 -36.01 -18.82 -19.70
CA PRO A 11 -35.75 -19.71 -18.57
C PRO A 11 -35.23 -18.99 -17.31
N ALA A 12 -34.93 -17.69 -17.40
CA ALA A 12 -34.49 -16.87 -16.28
C ALA A 12 -35.62 -16.53 -15.28
N ASP A 13 -36.86 -16.38 -15.74
CA ASP A 13 -37.97 -15.93 -14.87
C ASP A 13 -38.49 -17.06 -13.96
N SER A 14 -38.35 -18.31 -14.39
CA SER A 14 -38.76 -19.50 -13.65
C SER A 14 -37.87 -19.78 -12.43
N ALA A 15 -36.58 -19.44 -12.51
CA ALA A 15 -35.61 -19.69 -11.44
C ALA A 15 -35.74 -18.67 -10.29
N VAL A 16 -36.08 -17.41 -10.61
CA VAL A 16 -36.25 -16.35 -9.60
C VAL A 16 -37.56 -16.53 -8.82
N GLY A 17 -38.64 -16.98 -9.48
CA GLY A 17 -39.93 -17.25 -8.83
C GLY A 17 -39.89 -18.36 -7.78
N HIS A 18 -38.97 -19.33 -7.90
CA HIS A 18 -38.84 -20.43 -6.93
C HIS A 18 -38.15 -20.02 -5.62
N ILE A 19 -37.27 -19.03 -5.68
CA ILE A 19 -36.51 -18.50 -4.53
C ILE A 19 -37.39 -17.57 -3.68
N VAL A 20 -38.35 -16.87 -4.30
CA VAL A 20 -39.32 -15.97 -3.64
C VAL A 20 -40.65 -16.69 -3.38
N ASN A 21 -40.60 -17.95 -2.98
CA ASN A 21 -41.79 -18.62 -2.45
C ASN A 21 -42.04 -18.08 -1.02
N PRO A 22 -43.22 -17.49 -0.72
CA PRO A 22 -43.51 -16.81 0.55
C PRO A 22 -43.37 -17.70 1.80
N ARG A 23 -43.31 -19.03 1.61
CA ARG A 23 -43.11 -20.03 2.66
C ARG A 23 -41.66 -20.08 3.17
N HIS A 24 -40.66 -19.80 2.34
CA HIS A 24 -39.24 -19.91 2.73
C HIS A 24 -38.79 -18.73 3.60
N TRP A 25 -39.36 -17.55 3.38
CA TRP A 25 -39.07 -16.38 4.21
C TRP A 25 -39.50 -16.58 5.67
N LEU A 26 -40.60 -17.29 5.90
CA LEU A 26 -41.03 -17.67 7.25
C LEU A 26 -40.02 -18.60 7.93
N PHE A 27 -39.42 -19.57 7.22
CA PHE A 27 -38.36 -20.42 7.79
C PHE A 27 -37.10 -19.62 8.14
N LEU A 28 -36.71 -18.65 7.30
CA LEU A 28 -35.59 -17.75 7.58
C LEU A 28 -35.86 -16.84 8.78
N LEU A 29 -37.08 -16.30 8.87
CA LEU A 29 -37.53 -15.48 9.99
C LEU A 29 -37.55 -16.29 11.30
N MET A 30 -38.09 -17.51 11.27
CA MET A 30 -38.13 -18.38 12.46
C MET A 30 -36.73 -18.81 12.90
N SER A 31 -35.82 -19.10 11.96
CA SER A 31 -34.40 -19.38 12.25
C SER A 31 -33.69 -18.17 12.85
N LEU A 32 -33.95 -16.96 12.33
CA LEU A 32 -33.43 -15.70 12.88
C LEU A 32 -33.93 -15.46 14.31
N VAL A 33 -35.24 -15.64 14.55
CA VAL A 33 -35.85 -15.48 15.87
C VAL A 33 -35.25 -16.48 16.86
N PHE A 34 -35.04 -17.73 16.43
CA PHE A 34 -34.42 -18.76 17.26
C PHE A 34 -32.95 -18.42 17.59
N TYR A 35 -32.18 -17.96 16.61
CA TYR A 35 -30.79 -17.49 16.80
C TYR A 35 -30.72 -16.29 17.76
N LEU A 36 -31.59 -15.30 17.58
CA LEU A 36 -31.70 -14.15 18.49
C LEU A 36 -32.12 -14.60 19.89
N GLY A 37 -33.07 -15.53 20.00
CA GLY A 37 -33.50 -16.13 21.27
C GLY A 37 -32.34 -16.79 22.02
N GLN A 38 -31.51 -17.57 21.32
CA GLN A 38 -30.29 -18.16 21.90
C GLN A 38 -29.30 -17.08 22.38
N LEU A 39 -29.12 -15.98 21.62
CA LEU A 39 -28.28 -14.86 22.02
C LEU A 39 -28.82 -14.15 23.28
N PHE A 40 -30.13 -13.90 23.33
CA PHE A 40 -30.78 -13.29 24.50
C PHE A 40 -30.66 -14.18 25.74
N ILE A 41 -30.92 -15.48 25.62
CA ILE A 41 -30.75 -16.45 26.71
C ILE A 41 -29.29 -16.46 27.20
N SER A 42 -28.33 -16.39 26.28
CA SER A 42 -26.90 -16.33 26.64
C SER A 42 -26.53 -15.10 27.45
N LYS A 43 -27.11 -13.94 27.12
CA LYS A 43 -26.83 -12.65 27.74
C LYS A 43 -27.55 -12.45 29.08
N ILE A 44 -28.74 -13.01 29.24
CA ILE A 44 -29.59 -12.82 30.43
C ILE A 44 -29.30 -13.88 31.49
N VAL A 45 -29.09 -15.15 31.08
CA VAL A 45 -29.08 -16.30 32.01
C VAL A 45 -27.69 -16.84 32.29
N PHE A 46 -26.78 -16.79 31.31
CA PHE A 46 -25.47 -17.46 31.43
C PHE A 46 -24.32 -16.51 31.73
N LEU A 47 -24.37 -15.27 31.26
CA LEU A 47 -23.29 -14.32 31.45
C LEU A 47 -23.35 -13.72 32.85
N GLN A 48 -22.28 -13.92 33.62
CA GLN A 48 -22.09 -13.23 34.90
C GLN A 48 -22.13 -11.71 34.68
N LYS A 49 -22.99 -11.01 35.41
CA LYS A 49 -22.96 -9.54 35.43
C LYS A 49 -21.59 -9.11 35.93
N ALA A 50 -20.88 -8.31 35.14
CA ALA A 50 -19.59 -7.78 35.54
C ALA A 50 -19.73 -7.11 36.92
N PRO A 51 -18.84 -7.40 37.89
CA PRO A 51 -18.88 -6.69 39.15
C PRO A 51 -18.69 -5.21 38.86
N GLU A 52 -19.67 -4.41 39.26
CA GLU A 52 -19.58 -2.96 39.28
C GLU A 52 -18.58 -2.58 40.38
N GLN A 53 -17.28 -2.72 40.08
CA GLN A 53 -16.25 -2.09 40.89
C GLN A 53 -16.17 -0.63 40.47
N GLU A 54 -16.94 0.18 41.21
CA GLU A 54 -16.83 1.62 41.29
C GLU A 54 -15.37 2.00 41.61
N GLY A 55 -14.61 2.40 40.58
CA GLY A 55 -13.33 3.09 40.77
C GLY A 55 -12.07 2.53 40.12
N GLN A 56 -12.11 1.59 39.16
CA GLN A 56 -10.88 1.16 38.46
C GLN A 56 -10.91 1.34 36.93
N SER A 57 -9.84 1.96 36.43
CA SER A 57 -9.66 2.61 35.13
C SER A 57 -10.07 1.76 33.92
N ARG A 58 -11.02 2.28 33.15
CA ARG A 58 -11.66 1.71 31.94
C ARG A 58 -10.75 1.23 30.80
N PHE A 59 -9.43 1.40 30.85
CA PHE A 59 -8.55 1.17 29.69
C PHE A 59 -7.65 -0.07 29.77
N ILE A 60 -7.46 -0.68 30.94
CA ILE A 60 -6.50 -1.80 31.09
C ILE A 60 -7.20 -3.17 31.21
N CYS A 61 -8.50 -3.20 31.51
CA CYS A 61 -9.24 -4.44 31.78
C CYS A 61 -10.04 -4.98 30.58
N PHE A 62 -9.60 -4.76 29.33
CA PHE A 62 -10.25 -5.41 28.18
C PHE A 62 -9.67 -6.80 27.87
N ARG A 63 -8.50 -7.13 28.43
CA ARG A 63 -7.78 -8.37 28.05
C ARG A 63 -8.11 -9.59 28.90
N GLU A 64 -8.80 -9.42 30.03
CA GLU A 64 -9.13 -10.52 30.95
C GLU A 64 -10.48 -10.31 31.64
N THR A 65 -11.53 -9.91 30.91
CA THR A 65 -12.88 -10.18 31.39
C THR A 65 -13.06 -11.69 31.36
N VAL A 66 -12.79 -12.36 32.46
CA VAL A 66 -13.12 -13.76 32.67
C VAL A 66 -14.62 -13.86 32.46
N PHE A 67 -15.06 -14.40 31.31
CA PHE A 67 -16.47 -14.69 31.03
C PHE A 67 -16.92 -15.78 32.01
N GLY A 68 -17.23 -15.40 33.24
CA GLY A 68 -17.76 -16.31 34.25
C GLY A 68 -19.17 -16.72 33.86
N LEU A 69 -19.44 -18.02 33.96
CA LEU A 69 -20.80 -18.56 33.86
C LEU A 69 -21.38 -18.72 35.26
N ASP A 70 -22.47 -18.02 35.56
CA ASP A 70 -23.12 -18.11 36.88
C ASP A 70 -23.79 -19.49 37.06
N ASN A 71 -24.62 -19.90 36.11
CA ASN A 71 -25.41 -21.13 36.22
C ASN A 71 -24.93 -22.24 35.27
N ARG A 72 -23.76 -22.79 35.56
CA ARG A 72 -23.10 -23.82 34.75
C ARG A 72 -23.96 -25.07 34.51
N ARG A 73 -24.80 -25.47 35.46
CA ARG A 73 -25.68 -26.66 35.32
C ARG A 73 -26.78 -26.44 34.29
N VAL A 74 -27.47 -25.29 34.35
CA VAL A 74 -28.51 -24.96 33.37
C VAL A 74 -27.91 -24.77 31.98
N PHE A 75 -26.71 -24.18 31.89
CA PHE A 75 -25.99 -24.07 30.62
C PHE A 75 -25.76 -25.44 29.96
N HIS A 76 -25.28 -26.44 30.72
CA HIS A 76 -25.04 -27.77 30.18
C HIS A 76 -26.34 -28.48 29.76
N VAL A 77 -27.44 -28.34 30.50
CA VAL A 77 -28.76 -28.90 30.12
C VAL A 77 -29.31 -28.23 28.86
N THR A 78 -29.22 -26.91 28.76
CA THR A 78 -29.64 -26.15 27.57
C THR A 78 -28.79 -26.51 26.36
N LEU A 79 -27.48 -26.65 26.51
CA LEU A 79 -26.59 -27.07 25.44
C LEU A 79 -26.90 -28.49 24.95
N TYR A 80 -27.20 -29.41 25.86
CA TYR A 80 -27.58 -30.78 25.53
C TYR A 80 -28.89 -30.82 24.72
N PHE A 81 -29.91 -30.09 25.15
CA PHE A 81 -31.19 -30.01 24.43
C PHE A 81 -31.04 -29.34 23.05
N LEU A 82 -30.22 -28.30 22.96
CA LEU A 82 -30.00 -27.54 21.72
C LEU A 82 -28.93 -28.13 20.80
N LEU A 83 -28.27 -29.21 21.20
CA LEU A 83 -27.13 -29.80 20.47
C LEU A 83 -27.46 -30.05 18.99
N PHE A 84 -28.60 -30.70 18.73
CA PHE A 84 -29.02 -31.06 17.37
C PHE A 84 -29.31 -29.82 16.51
N LEU A 85 -29.99 -28.81 17.08
CA LEU A 85 -30.32 -27.57 16.38
C LEU A 85 -29.07 -26.73 16.11
N ASN A 86 -28.15 -26.67 17.07
CA ASN A 86 -26.86 -25.98 16.91
C ASN A 86 -25.99 -26.66 15.84
N PHE A 87 -26.02 -27.98 15.74
CA PHE A 87 -25.34 -28.72 14.68
C PHE A 87 -25.90 -28.36 13.29
N LEU A 88 -27.23 -28.36 13.13
CA LEU A 88 -27.88 -27.98 11.87
C LEU A 88 -27.61 -26.51 11.49
N LEU A 89 -27.67 -25.59 12.45
CA LEU A 89 -27.30 -24.18 12.25
C LEU A 89 -25.83 -24.03 11.87
N GLY A 90 -24.93 -24.80 12.48
CA GLY A 90 -23.52 -24.85 12.14
C GLY A 90 -23.27 -25.33 10.71
N LEU A 91 -23.97 -26.40 10.28
CA LEU A 91 -23.91 -26.88 8.90
C LEU A 91 -24.42 -25.82 7.92
N LEU A 92 -25.58 -25.21 8.19
CA LEU A 92 -26.14 -24.16 7.33
C LEU A 92 -25.18 -22.95 7.25
N SER A 93 -24.59 -22.54 8.37
CA SER A 93 -23.58 -21.48 8.42
C SER A 93 -22.33 -21.85 7.61
N CYS A 94 -21.93 -23.13 7.58
CA CYS A 94 -20.82 -23.60 6.76
C CYS A 94 -21.14 -23.47 5.26
N PHE A 95 -22.35 -23.89 4.83
CA PHE A 95 -22.79 -23.70 3.45
C PHE A 95 -22.85 -22.23 3.05
N LEU A 96 -23.41 -21.37 3.90
CA LEU A 96 -23.40 -19.91 3.68
C LEU A 96 -21.98 -19.35 3.64
N ARG A 97 -21.05 -19.89 4.43
CA ARG A 97 -19.63 -19.52 4.42
C ARG A 97 -18.95 -19.88 3.11
N ILE A 98 -19.27 -21.03 2.52
CA ILE A 98 -18.77 -21.43 1.21
C ILE A 98 -19.37 -20.53 0.14
N GLY A 99 -20.70 -20.32 0.17
CA GLY A 99 -21.40 -19.45 -0.78
C GLY A 99 -20.83 -18.01 -0.81
N LYS A 100 -20.65 -17.38 0.36
CA LYS A 100 -20.06 -16.03 0.43
C LYS A 100 -18.62 -16.01 -0.08
N ALA A 101 -17.83 -17.05 0.18
CA ALA A 101 -16.45 -17.15 -0.30
C ALA A 101 -16.38 -17.28 -1.82
N LEU A 102 -17.31 -18.01 -2.44
CA LEU A 102 -17.42 -18.13 -3.89
C LEU A 102 -17.82 -16.80 -4.54
N VAL A 103 -18.83 -16.10 -3.99
CA VAL A 103 -19.27 -14.79 -4.51
C VAL A 103 -18.15 -13.77 -4.42
N ILE A 104 -17.52 -13.67 -3.25
CA ILE A 104 -16.39 -12.76 -3.01
C ILE A 104 -15.22 -13.13 -3.92
N GLY A 105 -14.85 -14.41 -3.98
CA GLY A 105 -13.77 -14.91 -4.83
C GLY A 105 -14.01 -14.63 -6.32
N ALA A 106 -15.25 -14.77 -6.81
CA ALA A 106 -15.61 -14.48 -8.19
C ALA A 106 -15.52 -12.99 -8.53
N ILE A 107 -15.88 -12.09 -7.61
CA ILE A 107 -15.70 -10.64 -7.81
C ILE A 107 -14.21 -10.28 -7.85
N TYR A 108 -13.39 -10.90 -7.00
CA TYR A 108 -11.96 -10.60 -6.90
C TYR A 108 -11.08 -11.32 -7.92
N ILE A 109 -11.56 -12.37 -8.60
CA ILE A 109 -10.78 -13.09 -9.62
C ILE A 109 -10.30 -12.17 -10.76
N GLY A 110 -11.07 -11.12 -11.06
CA GLY A 110 -10.74 -10.14 -12.09
C GLY A 110 -9.70 -9.10 -11.66
N ARG A 111 -9.27 -9.07 -10.39
CA ARG A 111 -8.30 -8.10 -9.88
C ARG A 111 -7.08 -8.81 -9.29
N ILE A 112 -5.93 -8.63 -9.93
CA ILE A 112 -4.63 -9.21 -9.51
C ILE A 112 -4.00 -8.51 -8.29
N ASP A 113 -4.52 -7.35 -7.90
CA ASP A 113 -4.04 -6.54 -6.75
C ASP A 113 -4.35 -7.21 -5.39
N ARG A 114 -5.29 -8.16 -5.35
CA ARG A 114 -5.68 -8.85 -4.12
C ARG A 114 -5.58 -10.37 -4.28
N CYS A 115 -4.79 -11.01 -3.42
CA CYS A 115 -4.78 -12.46 -3.34
C CYS A 115 -6.11 -12.97 -2.76
N VAL A 116 -6.74 -13.93 -3.46
CA VAL A 116 -7.99 -14.57 -3.01
C VAL A 116 -7.72 -15.62 -1.92
N MET A 117 -6.48 -16.08 -1.79
CA MET A 117 -6.08 -17.13 -0.84
C MET A 117 -5.93 -16.60 0.59
N MET A 118 -5.84 -17.54 1.55
CA MET A 118 -5.58 -17.18 2.94
C MET A 118 -4.20 -16.56 3.11
N ARG A 119 -4.06 -15.72 4.13
CA ARG A 119 -2.78 -15.13 4.53
C ARG A 119 -1.76 -16.23 4.84
N GLY A 120 -0.61 -16.18 4.20
CA GLY A 120 0.44 -17.21 4.27
C GLY A 120 0.45 -18.20 3.10
N TRP A 121 -0.63 -18.29 2.33
CA TRP A 121 -0.71 -19.09 1.09
C TRP A 121 -0.70 -18.22 -0.17
N GLU A 122 -0.38 -16.94 -0.01
CA GLU A 122 -0.45 -15.93 -1.08
C GLU A 122 0.48 -16.23 -2.25
N LEU A 123 1.63 -16.90 -2.00
CA LEU A 123 2.57 -17.29 -3.06
C LEU A 123 2.06 -18.39 -3.99
N TRP A 124 1.03 -19.13 -3.58
CA TRP A 124 0.46 -20.17 -4.42
C TRP A 124 -0.43 -19.59 -5.53
N ASP A 125 -0.84 -18.32 -5.37
CA ASP A 125 -1.53 -17.55 -6.39
C ASP A 125 -0.51 -16.99 -7.39
N ARG A 126 -0.45 -17.60 -8.58
CA ARG A 126 0.44 -17.14 -9.65
C ARG A 126 0.12 -15.73 -10.13
N GLY A 127 -1.15 -15.33 -10.11
CA GLY A 127 -1.58 -14.00 -10.54
C GLY A 127 -1.06 -12.92 -9.60
N TYR A 128 -1.24 -13.13 -8.30
CA TYR A 128 -0.71 -12.24 -7.27
C TYR A 128 0.83 -12.25 -7.23
N GLY A 129 1.47 -13.41 -7.41
CA GLY A 129 2.93 -13.51 -7.49
C GLY A 129 3.52 -12.70 -8.66
N ALA A 130 2.90 -12.76 -9.84
CA ALA A 130 3.30 -11.97 -11.00
C ALA A 130 3.13 -10.45 -10.75
N TYR A 131 2.03 -10.05 -10.11
CA TYR A 131 1.80 -8.66 -9.72
C TYR A 131 2.88 -8.12 -8.76
N MET A 132 3.23 -8.89 -7.72
CA MET A 132 4.29 -8.50 -6.78
C MET A 132 5.66 -8.39 -7.47
N GLY A 133 5.97 -9.32 -8.39
CA GLY A 133 7.19 -9.25 -9.19
C GLY A 133 7.23 -8.01 -10.09
N PHE A 134 6.11 -7.68 -10.75
CA PHE A 134 5.98 -6.46 -11.53
C PHE A 134 6.19 -5.20 -10.68
N LEU A 135 5.59 -5.13 -9.49
CA LEU A 135 5.73 -3.98 -8.60
C LEU A 135 7.18 -3.81 -8.11
N GLN A 136 7.87 -4.90 -7.79
CA GLN A 136 9.29 -4.86 -7.43
C GLN A 136 10.17 -4.39 -8.58
N LEU A 137 9.89 -4.86 -9.80
CA LEU A 137 10.59 -4.44 -11.01
C LEU A 137 10.38 -2.95 -11.29
N GLU A 138 9.13 -2.48 -11.18
CA GLU A 138 8.77 -1.08 -11.35
C GLU A 138 9.51 -0.21 -10.32
N VAL A 139 9.45 -0.54 -9.04
CA VAL A 139 10.17 0.21 -7.99
C VAL A 139 11.69 0.21 -8.23
N ALA A 140 12.27 -0.88 -8.73
CA ALA A 140 13.70 -0.96 -9.02
C ALA A 140 14.12 -0.10 -10.22
N HIS A 141 13.32 -0.06 -11.29
CA HIS A 141 13.66 0.67 -12.52
C HIS A 141 13.20 2.13 -12.54
N THR A 142 12.07 2.45 -11.92
CA THR A 142 11.44 3.78 -11.98
C THR A 142 11.34 4.44 -10.61
N HIS A 143 12.35 4.26 -9.76
CA HIS A 143 12.37 4.89 -8.44
C HIS A 143 12.37 6.43 -8.56
N PRO A 144 11.32 7.14 -8.11
CA PRO A 144 11.15 8.58 -8.39
C PRO A 144 12.26 9.43 -7.74
N VAL A 145 12.77 9.03 -6.57
CA VAL A 145 13.88 9.72 -5.91
C VAL A 145 15.18 9.57 -6.71
N LEU A 146 15.40 8.42 -7.35
CA LEU A 146 16.62 8.18 -8.13
C LEU A 146 16.57 8.98 -9.43
N ILE A 147 15.43 8.96 -10.13
CA ILE A 147 15.23 9.72 -11.37
C ILE A 147 15.42 11.22 -11.11
N THR A 148 14.77 11.75 -10.07
CA THR A 148 14.92 13.17 -9.69
C THR A 148 16.34 13.52 -9.28
N PHE A 149 17.02 12.65 -8.53
CA PHE A 149 18.42 12.83 -8.17
C PHE A 149 19.34 12.87 -9.40
N CYS A 150 19.18 11.94 -10.34
CA CYS A 150 19.93 11.93 -11.61
C CYS A 150 19.68 13.20 -12.42
N HIS A 151 18.42 13.67 -12.49
CA HIS A 151 18.07 14.92 -13.17
C HIS A 151 18.76 16.14 -12.51
N PHE A 152 18.80 16.21 -11.17
CA PHE A 152 19.53 17.25 -10.46
C PHE A 152 21.03 17.21 -10.74
N LEU A 153 21.64 16.02 -10.80
CA LEU A 153 23.06 15.86 -11.14
C LEU A 153 23.34 16.29 -12.58
N GLN A 154 22.51 15.89 -13.54
CA GLN A 154 22.66 16.26 -14.95
C GLN A 154 22.55 17.78 -15.14
N GLN A 155 21.56 18.42 -14.51
CA GLN A 155 21.41 19.88 -14.55
C GLN A 155 22.67 20.59 -14.02
N LYS A 156 23.28 20.06 -12.95
CA LYS A 156 24.52 20.62 -12.38
C LYS A 156 25.76 20.40 -13.26
N SER A 157 25.84 19.26 -13.94
CA SER A 157 26.91 18.99 -14.91
C SER A 157 26.84 19.96 -16.09
N LEU A 158 25.64 20.14 -16.67
CA LEU A 158 25.40 21.06 -17.79
C LEU A 158 25.60 22.55 -17.42
N GLU A 159 25.38 22.92 -16.15
CA GLU A 159 25.68 24.27 -15.65
C GLU A 159 27.19 24.50 -15.44
N SER A 160 27.96 23.43 -15.22
CA SER A 160 29.41 23.50 -15.00
C SER A 160 30.21 23.61 -16.31
N ASP A 161 29.64 23.21 -17.45
CA ASP A 161 30.27 23.34 -18.77
C ASP A 161 29.56 24.41 -19.62
N PRO A 162 29.92 25.70 -19.47
CA PRO A 162 29.32 26.79 -20.24
C PRO A 162 29.62 26.72 -21.74
N SER A 163 30.51 25.81 -22.18
CA SER A 163 30.94 25.63 -23.57
C SER A 163 29.86 24.97 -24.44
N SER A 164 29.07 24.05 -23.87
CA SER A 164 28.03 23.29 -24.61
C SER A 164 26.73 24.08 -24.83
N ARG A 165 26.45 25.08 -23.97
CA ARG A 165 25.37 26.04 -24.19
C ARG A 165 25.66 26.97 -25.37
N ILE A 166 26.94 27.33 -25.56
CA ILE A 166 27.36 28.21 -26.65
C ILE A 166 27.25 27.49 -27.99
N SER A 167 27.56 26.18 -28.08
CA SER A 167 27.45 25.44 -29.35
C SER A 167 26.01 25.30 -29.87
N THR A 168 25.05 25.01 -28.99
CA THR A 168 23.63 24.87 -29.38
C THR A 168 22.96 26.21 -29.68
N THR A 169 23.32 27.28 -28.97
CA THR A 169 22.86 28.63 -29.34
C THR A 169 23.56 29.18 -30.57
N ASN A 170 24.84 28.88 -30.78
CA ASN A 170 25.58 29.35 -31.96
C ASN A 170 25.14 28.64 -33.24
N GLU A 171 24.75 27.36 -33.16
CA GLU A 171 24.17 26.63 -34.30
C GLU A 171 22.77 27.16 -34.63
N PHE A 172 21.95 27.52 -33.63
CA PHE A 172 20.67 28.20 -33.86
C PHE A 172 20.85 29.63 -34.39
N ILE A 173 21.83 30.39 -33.88
CA ILE A 173 22.09 31.78 -34.28
C ILE A 173 22.80 31.87 -35.64
N SER A 174 23.69 30.93 -36.01
CA SER A 174 24.29 30.92 -37.36
C SER A 174 23.26 30.61 -38.43
N ASN A 175 22.28 29.76 -38.11
CA ASN A 175 21.18 29.43 -39.01
C ASN A 175 20.19 30.60 -39.19
N VAL A 176 20.08 31.49 -38.20
CA VAL A 176 19.25 32.72 -38.27
C VAL A 176 20.00 33.88 -38.93
N ASN A 177 21.30 34.03 -38.72
CA ASN A 177 22.10 35.11 -39.33
C ASN A 177 22.42 34.90 -40.82
N ALA A 178 22.25 33.68 -41.36
CA ALA A 178 22.33 33.41 -42.80
C ALA A 178 21.15 33.98 -43.61
N GLN A 179 20.20 34.68 -42.96
CA GLN A 179 19.02 35.27 -43.58
C GLN A 179 18.94 36.80 -43.48
N VAL A 180 19.88 37.48 -42.79
CA VAL A 180 19.79 38.93 -42.57
C VAL A 180 21.18 39.58 -42.68
N GLU A 181 21.61 39.84 -43.91
CA GLU A 181 22.62 40.86 -44.18
C GLU A 181 21.97 42.24 -44.17
N SER A 182 22.50 43.12 -43.32
CA SER A 182 22.41 44.60 -43.32
C SER A 182 21.82 45.16 -42.03
N GLY A 183 22.68 45.66 -41.15
CA GLY A 183 22.27 46.42 -39.97
C GLY A 183 23.35 46.48 -38.90
N SER A 184 24.21 47.50 -38.97
CA SER A 184 25.17 47.87 -37.94
C SER A 184 24.51 48.12 -36.57
N PHE A 185 24.99 47.48 -35.50
CA PHE A 185 24.73 47.94 -34.13
C PHE A 185 25.88 47.64 -33.17
N LEU A 186 26.19 48.63 -32.34
CA LEU A 186 27.34 48.75 -31.46
C LEU A 186 27.29 47.79 -30.25
N GLN A 187 28.42 47.09 -30.06
CA GLN A 187 29.16 46.88 -28.81
C GLN A 187 28.41 46.81 -27.45
N SER A 188 28.52 45.65 -26.78
CA SER A 188 28.89 45.63 -25.36
C SER A 188 29.48 44.26 -24.96
N SER A 189 30.75 44.05 -25.30
CA SER A 189 31.53 42.95 -24.76
C SER A 189 31.86 43.25 -23.30
N LYS A 190 31.00 42.80 -22.39
CA LYS A 190 31.27 42.83 -20.94
C LYS A 190 32.37 41.83 -20.62
N VAL A 191 33.62 42.25 -20.79
CA VAL A 191 34.82 41.52 -20.37
C VAL A 191 34.72 41.30 -18.86
N ARG A 192 34.30 40.09 -18.48
CA ARG A 192 34.21 39.65 -17.10
C ARG A 192 35.64 39.35 -16.64
N GLY A 193 36.27 40.32 -15.97
CA GLY A 193 37.62 40.21 -15.44
C GLY A 193 37.84 38.88 -14.71
N HIS A 194 38.81 38.10 -15.22
CA HIS A 194 39.23 36.83 -14.65
C HIS A 194 40.17 37.09 -13.47
N TYR A 195 39.63 37.12 -12.24
CA TYR A 195 40.45 37.10 -11.03
C TYR A 195 40.83 35.64 -10.69
N PRO A 196 42.11 35.25 -10.73
CA PRO A 196 42.54 33.85 -10.57
C PRO A 196 42.26 33.26 -9.17
N GLY A 197 41.90 34.06 -8.16
CA GLY A 197 41.57 33.60 -6.81
C GLY A 197 40.07 33.40 -6.51
N ALA A 198 39.17 33.99 -7.31
CA ALA A 198 37.73 33.98 -6.99
C ALA A 198 37.06 32.61 -7.15
N ARG A 199 37.59 31.77 -8.07
CA ARG A 199 37.13 30.39 -8.26
C ARG A 199 37.47 29.52 -7.05
N THR A 200 38.68 29.66 -6.52
CA THR A 200 39.19 28.88 -5.39
C THR A 200 38.41 29.20 -4.11
N TYR A 201 38.21 30.48 -3.79
CA TYR A 201 37.42 30.90 -2.63
C TYR A 201 35.95 30.43 -2.71
N ARG A 202 35.33 30.52 -3.89
CA ARG A 202 33.95 30.06 -4.11
C ARG A 202 33.82 28.53 -3.97
N GLN A 203 34.83 27.77 -4.38
CA GLN A 203 34.87 26.31 -4.18
C GLN A 203 35.08 25.94 -2.70
N LEU A 204 35.99 26.62 -1.99
CA LEU A 204 36.22 26.44 -0.55
C LEU A 204 34.96 26.76 0.26
N SER A 205 34.28 27.87 -0.06
CA SER A 205 33.00 28.27 0.56
C SER A 205 31.89 27.23 0.35
N ARG A 206 31.82 26.60 -0.84
CA ARG A 206 30.88 25.48 -1.11
C ARG A 206 31.21 24.25 -0.25
N ARG A 207 32.50 23.90 -0.12
CA ARG A 207 32.93 22.76 0.71
C ARG A 207 32.57 22.96 2.18
N MET A 208 32.80 24.15 2.74
CA MET A 208 32.47 24.43 4.13
C MET A 208 30.95 24.44 4.37
N ARG A 209 30.15 24.98 3.44
CA ARG A 209 28.68 24.91 3.52
C ARG A 209 28.16 23.48 3.46
N ASN A 210 28.72 22.63 2.60
CA ASN A 210 28.34 21.22 2.53
C ASN A 210 28.70 20.48 3.83
N LYS A 211 29.86 20.75 4.43
CA LYS A 211 30.24 20.20 5.74
C LYS A 211 29.28 20.62 6.85
N TRP A 212 28.88 21.89 6.86
CA TRP A 212 27.88 22.41 7.79
C TRP A 212 26.49 21.79 7.60
N LEU A 213 26.04 21.64 6.35
CA LEU A 213 24.76 21.01 6.03
C LEU A 213 24.76 19.53 6.48
N VAL A 214 25.87 18.84 6.29
CA VAL A 214 26.08 17.49 6.81
C VAL A 214 26.03 17.45 8.35
N ALA A 215 26.69 18.39 9.04
CA ALA A 215 26.63 18.46 10.50
C ALA A 215 25.20 18.73 10.99
N LEU A 216 24.46 19.61 10.29
CA LEU A 216 23.06 19.92 10.59
C LEU A 216 22.14 18.70 10.37
N THR A 217 22.33 17.92 9.32
CA THR A 217 21.53 16.71 9.09
C THR A 217 21.82 15.63 10.13
N LEU A 218 23.08 15.47 10.54
CA LEU A 218 23.47 14.49 11.56
C LEU A 218 22.99 14.86 12.97
N THR A 219 23.04 16.14 13.33
CA THR A 219 22.53 16.61 14.64
C THR A 219 21.02 16.43 14.77
N ARG A 220 20.27 16.59 13.67
CA ARG A 220 18.82 16.37 13.65
C ARG A 220 18.41 14.90 13.50
N ASN A 221 19.32 14.00 13.12
CA ASN A 221 19.05 12.59 12.87
C ASN A 221 20.14 11.71 13.52
N PRO A 222 20.06 11.43 14.84
CA PRO A 222 21.13 10.74 15.56
C PRO A 222 21.34 9.29 15.10
N THR A 223 20.29 8.61 14.61
CA THR A 223 20.37 7.24 14.07
C THR A 223 21.27 7.13 12.84
N LEU A 224 21.33 8.18 12.01
CA LEU A 224 22.18 8.20 10.81
C LEU A 224 23.68 8.32 11.14
N VAL A 225 24.05 8.72 12.36
CA VAL A 225 25.46 8.83 12.79
C VAL A 225 26.10 7.45 12.88
N ALA A 226 25.38 6.48 13.46
CA ALA A 226 25.84 5.10 13.58
C ALA A 226 25.98 4.44 12.21
N GLU A 227 24.95 4.54 11.37
CA GLU A 227 24.93 4.01 9.99
C GLU A 227 26.06 4.59 9.14
N ARG A 228 26.28 5.91 9.23
CA ARG A 228 27.36 6.58 8.49
C ARG A 228 28.74 6.07 8.90
N LYS A 229 28.98 5.87 10.20
CA LYS A 229 30.28 5.34 10.69
C LYS A 229 30.51 3.92 10.17
N GLY A 230 29.46 3.09 10.17
CA GLY A 230 29.49 1.75 9.58
C GLY A 230 29.78 1.77 8.07
N ALA A 231 29.05 2.59 7.31
CA ALA A 231 29.24 2.73 5.87
C ALA A 231 30.65 3.22 5.50
N LEU A 232 31.19 4.22 6.23
CA LEU A 232 32.53 4.76 5.98
C LEU A 232 33.62 3.71 6.22
N ASN A 233 33.47 2.90 7.28
CA ASN A 233 34.39 1.79 7.54
C ASN A 233 34.35 0.76 6.41
N ARG A 234 33.15 0.43 5.89
CA ARG A 234 32.99 -0.48 4.75
C ARG A 234 33.67 0.06 3.49
N THR A 235 33.56 1.35 3.19
CA THR A 235 34.23 1.95 2.03
C THR A 235 35.76 1.88 2.17
N ARG A 236 36.29 2.16 3.37
CA ARG A 236 37.74 2.08 3.65
C ARG A 236 38.29 0.66 3.54
N THR A 237 37.54 -0.34 3.99
CA THR A 237 37.96 -1.74 3.85
C THR A 237 38.00 -2.18 2.39
N VAL A 238 37.02 -1.76 1.57
CA VAL A 238 37.01 -2.07 0.13
C VAL A 238 38.19 -1.42 -0.59
N SER A 239 38.51 -0.16 -0.29
CA SER A 239 39.69 0.50 -0.87
C SER A 239 41.00 -0.16 -0.44
N SER A 240 41.12 -0.59 0.83
CA SER A 240 42.33 -1.31 1.25
C SER A 240 42.48 -2.70 0.60
N ILE A 241 41.37 -3.34 0.21
CA ILE A 241 41.42 -4.63 -0.50
C ILE A 241 41.82 -4.40 -1.97
N SER A 242 41.32 -3.35 -2.62
CA SER A 242 41.75 -3.02 -4.00
C SER A 242 43.22 -2.61 -4.06
N ASP A 243 43.73 -1.92 -3.05
CA ASP A 243 45.12 -1.46 -3.00
C ASP A 243 46.10 -2.61 -2.69
N ASN A 244 45.62 -3.72 -2.10
CA ASN A 244 46.42 -4.93 -1.81
C ASN A 244 46.30 -6.03 -2.89
N ALA A 245 45.42 -5.85 -3.88
CA ALA A 245 45.18 -6.81 -4.97
C ALA A 245 45.92 -6.43 -6.29
N ILE A 246 46.74 -5.37 -6.25
CA ILE A 246 47.65 -4.90 -7.30
C ILE A 246 49.07 -5.16 -6.82
#